data_AF-A0AAD1SC76-F1
#
_entry.id   AF-A0AAD1SC76-F1
#
_cell.length_a   1.000
_cell.length_b   1.000
_cell.length_c   1.000
_cell.angle_alpha   90.00
_cell.angle_beta   90.00
_cell.angle_gamma   90.00
#
_symmetry.space_group_name_H-M   'P 1'
#
loop_
_entity.id
_entity.type
_entity.pdbx_description
1 polymer ?
#
loop_
_entity_poly.entity_id
_entity_poly.type
_entity_poly.pdbx_seq_one_letter_code
_entity_poly.pdbx_strand_id
1 'polypeptide(L)'
;MAYIDPLRCILISCVLGIASSCFCEHYPWSSWSSCSKTCEHGTQSRARQITYSDYYWKNNCDQLCTKHESRSCNEQPCPINCRIGDFSSWSDCDPCLKKQFRTRLLERPAQFGGQICPGQLVESRECIPSKICNIEQADCEKKFECNTGKSVLFYMSSLTC
;
A
#
# COMPACT_ATOMS: atom_id res chain seq x y z
N MET A 1 -37.24 -74.06 4.60
CA MET A 1 -36.95 -72.75 5.23
C MET A 1 -35.44 -72.57 5.22
N ALA A 2 -34.89 -71.86 4.23
CA ALA A 2 -33.45 -71.63 4.15
C ALA A 2 -33.10 -70.44 5.03
N TYR A 3 -32.36 -70.68 6.11
CA TYR A 3 -31.87 -69.65 7.03
C TYR A 3 -30.75 -68.86 6.33
N ILE A 4 -31.01 -67.58 6.07
CA ILE A 4 -29.99 -66.63 5.61
C ILE A 4 -29.17 -66.25 6.85
N ASP A 5 -27.95 -66.78 6.90
CA ASP A 5 -27.00 -66.54 7.99
C ASP A 5 -26.53 -65.07 7.96
N PRO A 6 -26.79 -64.26 9.00
CA PRO A 6 -26.52 -62.82 8.99
C PRO A 6 -25.04 -62.48 8.84
N LEU A 7 -24.13 -63.40 9.23
CA LEU A 7 -22.68 -63.26 9.04
C LEU A 7 -22.26 -63.33 7.57
N ARG A 8 -23.04 -64.03 6.74
CA ARG A 8 -22.78 -64.19 5.30
C ARG A 8 -23.20 -62.94 4.51
N CYS A 9 -24.17 -62.17 5.00
CA CYS A 9 -24.51 -60.85 4.45
C CYS A 9 -23.43 -59.80 4.73
N ILE A 10 -22.78 -59.85 5.91
CA ILE A 10 -21.74 -58.89 6.30
C ILE A 10 -20.49 -59.04 5.41
N LEU A 11 -20.09 -60.27 5.11
CA LEU A 11 -18.92 -60.54 4.25
C LEU A 11 -19.14 -60.11 2.79
N ILE A 12 -20.36 -60.26 2.24
CA ILE A 12 -20.66 -59.89 0.84
C ILE A 12 -20.61 -58.38 0.63
N SER A 13 -20.93 -57.58 1.65
CA SER A 13 -20.80 -56.11 1.61
C SER A 13 -19.34 -55.63 1.47
N CYS A 14 -18.37 -56.47 1.84
CA CYS A 14 -16.95 -56.14 1.81
C CYS A 14 -16.26 -56.52 0.47
N VAL A 15 -16.85 -57.46 -0.30
CA VAL A 15 -16.29 -57.93 -1.59
C VAL A 15 -16.82 -57.13 -2.79
N LEU A 16 -18.03 -56.59 -2.67
CA LEU A 16 -18.55 -55.57 -3.57
C LEU A 16 -18.24 -54.22 -2.95
N GLY A 17 -17.00 -53.76 -3.09
CA GLY A 17 -16.59 -52.42 -2.67
C GLY A 17 -17.36 -51.34 -3.43
N ILE A 18 -18.63 -51.13 -3.08
CA ILE A 18 -19.34 -49.90 -3.37
C ILE A 18 -18.75 -48.90 -2.38
N ALA A 19 -17.54 -48.44 -2.69
CA ALA A 19 -17.01 -47.26 -2.05
C ALA A 19 -18.02 -46.15 -2.31
N SER A 20 -18.71 -45.72 -1.26
CA SER A 20 -19.53 -44.50 -1.28
C SER A 20 -18.58 -43.30 -1.42
N SER A 21 -17.97 -43.15 -2.59
CA SER A 21 -17.10 -42.04 -2.93
C SER A 21 -17.95 -40.97 -3.62
N CYS A 22 -18.04 -39.80 -3.00
CA CYS A 22 -18.65 -38.67 -3.68
C CYS A 22 -17.71 -38.10 -4.74
N PHE A 23 -18.20 -37.97 -5.96
CA PHE A 23 -17.55 -37.16 -7.00
C PHE A 23 -18.02 -35.70 -6.89
N CYS A 24 -17.17 -34.83 -6.35
CA CYS A 24 -17.54 -33.45 -6.03
C CYS A 24 -17.76 -32.58 -7.27
N GLU A 25 -17.11 -32.88 -8.39
CA GLU A 25 -17.30 -32.23 -9.69
C GLU A 25 -18.72 -32.38 -10.25
N HIS A 26 -19.52 -33.32 -9.71
CA HIS A 26 -20.95 -33.39 -10.00
C HIS A 26 -21.69 -32.08 -9.68
N TYR A 27 -21.21 -31.32 -8.68
CA TYR A 27 -21.71 -29.99 -8.36
C TYR A 27 -20.73 -28.93 -8.87
N PRO A 28 -21.03 -28.26 -10.00
CA PRO A 28 -20.14 -27.27 -10.56
C PRO A 28 -19.99 -26.08 -9.61
N TRP A 29 -18.85 -25.41 -9.70
CA TRP A 29 -18.63 -24.17 -8.97
C TRP A 29 -19.43 -23.03 -9.61
N SER A 30 -19.95 -22.13 -8.78
CA SER A 30 -20.36 -20.81 -9.23
C SER A 30 -19.16 -20.03 -9.78
N SER A 31 -19.45 -18.96 -10.52
CA SER A 31 -18.44 -17.93 -10.77
C SER A 31 -17.91 -17.37 -9.44
N TRP A 32 -16.68 -16.88 -9.46
CA TRP A 32 -16.13 -16.12 -8.35
C TRP A 32 -16.97 -14.86 -8.12
N SER A 33 -17.20 -14.52 -6.86
CA SER A 33 -17.77 -13.23 -6.48
C SER A 33 -16.84 -12.08 -6.86
N SER A 34 -17.39 -10.87 -6.89
CA SER A 34 -16.55 -9.68 -6.97
C SER A 34 -15.62 -9.61 -5.77
N CYS A 35 -14.38 -9.16 -6.00
CA CYS A 35 -13.41 -9.00 -4.93
C CYS A 35 -13.92 -8.00 -3.88
N SER A 36 -13.76 -8.32 -2.60
CA SER A 36 -14.22 -7.47 -1.49
C SER A 36 -13.57 -6.09 -1.45
N LYS A 37 -12.37 -5.97 -2.02
CA LYS A 37 -11.65 -4.71 -2.19
C LYS A 37 -11.09 -4.59 -3.59
N THR A 38 -10.91 -3.36 -4.06
CA THR A 38 -10.29 -3.06 -5.37
C THR A 38 -8.75 -3.01 -5.31
N CYS A 39 -8.19 -2.93 -4.10
CA CYS A 39 -6.76 -2.93 -3.79
C CYS A 39 -6.57 -3.30 -2.30
N GLU A 40 -5.33 -3.47 -1.84
CA GLU A 40 -4.98 -3.83 -0.46
C GLU A 40 -5.58 -5.17 0.02
N HIS A 41 -5.26 -6.24 -0.72
CA HIS A 41 -5.56 -7.63 -0.33
C HIS A 41 -7.04 -7.84 -0.02
N GLY A 42 -7.84 -7.87 -1.08
CA GLY A 42 -9.24 -8.31 -1.02
C GLY A 42 -9.36 -9.83 -1.04
N THR A 43 -10.59 -10.29 -0.88
CA THR A 43 -10.96 -11.72 -0.91
C THR A 43 -12.16 -11.88 -1.82
N GLN A 44 -12.16 -12.96 -2.59
CA GLN A 44 -13.31 -13.40 -3.38
C GLN A 44 -13.61 -14.86 -3.04
N SER A 45 -14.87 -15.23 -3.18
CA SER A 45 -15.38 -16.55 -2.81
C SER A 45 -16.24 -17.13 -3.92
N ARG A 46 -16.33 -18.47 -3.93
CA ARG A 46 -17.28 -19.21 -4.76
C ARG A 46 -17.83 -20.40 -4.00
N ALA A 47 -18.98 -20.90 -4.43
CA ALA A 47 -19.63 -22.04 -3.82
C ALA A 47 -20.01 -23.08 -4.88
N ARG A 48 -20.05 -24.36 -4.52
CA ARG A 48 -20.62 -25.38 -5.39
C ARG A 48 -22.14 -25.19 -5.49
N GLN A 49 -22.68 -25.35 -6.69
CA GLN A 49 -24.12 -25.34 -6.93
C GLN A 49 -24.71 -26.71 -6.56
N ILE A 50 -24.88 -26.92 -5.25
CA ILE A 50 -25.32 -28.22 -4.70
C ILE A 50 -26.82 -28.39 -4.88
N THR A 51 -27.21 -29.52 -5.47
CA THR A 51 -28.58 -30.01 -5.44
C THR A 51 -28.67 -31.18 -4.45
N TYR A 52 -29.50 -31.06 -3.41
CA TYR A 52 -29.66 -32.04 -2.35
C TYR A 52 -30.48 -33.27 -2.79
N SER A 53 -29.93 -34.02 -3.75
CA SER A 53 -30.54 -35.23 -4.29
C SER A 53 -30.17 -36.48 -3.46
N ASP A 54 -30.80 -37.60 -3.79
CA ASP A 54 -30.44 -38.92 -3.28
C ASP A 54 -28.94 -39.22 -3.42
N TYR A 55 -28.33 -38.81 -4.54
CA TYR A 55 -26.90 -39.02 -4.79
C TYR A 55 -26.04 -38.26 -3.76
N TYR A 56 -26.41 -37.04 -3.39
CA TYR A 56 -25.72 -36.23 -2.38
C TYR A 56 -25.62 -36.96 -1.04
N TRP A 57 -26.74 -37.49 -0.57
CA TRP A 57 -26.82 -38.16 0.74
C TRP A 57 -26.23 -39.57 0.72
N LYS A 58 -26.54 -40.38 -0.29
CA LYS A 58 -26.07 -41.78 -0.38
C LYS A 58 -24.54 -41.89 -0.51
N ASN A 59 -23.89 -40.91 -1.12
CA ASN A 59 -22.43 -40.89 -1.32
C ASN A 59 -21.68 -40.03 -0.30
N ASN A 60 -22.35 -39.60 0.77
CA ASN A 60 -21.76 -38.79 1.84
C ASN A 60 -21.01 -37.53 1.33
N CYS A 61 -21.55 -36.90 0.27
CA CYS A 61 -20.96 -35.71 -0.34
C CYS A 61 -20.84 -34.54 0.64
N ASP A 62 -21.72 -34.50 1.64
CA ASP A 62 -21.73 -33.49 2.68
C ASP A 62 -20.43 -33.40 3.48
N GLN A 63 -19.81 -34.56 3.72
CA GLN A 63 -18.60 -34.71 4.53
C GLN A 63 -17.34 -34.78 3.65
N LEU A 64 -17.47 -35.29 2.43
CA LEU A 64 -16.33 -35.51 1.53
C LEU A 64 -16.00 -34.29 0.65
N CYS A 65 -16.98 -33.42 0.36
CA CYS A 65 -16.78 -32.31 -0.58
C CYS A 65 -16.61 -30.96 0.10
N THR A 66 -15.58 -30.23 -0.34
CA THR A 66 -15.48 -28.79 -0.09
C THR A 66 -16.59 -28.04 -0.83
N LYS A 67 -17.40 -27.30 -0.08
CA LYS A 67 -18.59 -26.58 -0.60
C LYS A 67 -18.30 -25.11 -0.94
N HIS A 68 -17.31 -24.52 -0.28
CA HIS A 68 -16.93 -23.12 -0.41
C HIS A 68 -15.42 -23.01 -0.61
N GLU A 69 -15.03 -22.11 -1.50
CA GLU A 69 -13.64 -21.76 -1.72
C GLU A 69 -13.47 -20.25 -1.59
N SER A 70 -12.34 -19.83 -1.05
CA SER A 70 -11.96 -18.44 -0.88
C SER A 70 -10.53 -18.26 -1.33
N ARG A 71 -10.26 -17.15 -2.02
CA ARG A 71 -8.90 -16.78 -2.42
C ARG A 71 -8.68 -15.28 -2.34
N SER A 72 -7.42 -14.90 -2.20
CA SER A 72 -6.98 -13.52 -2.29
C SER A 72 -7.21 -12.96 -3.69
N CYS A 73 -7.45 -11.66 -3.75
CA CYS A 73 -7.56 -10.89 -4.99
C CYS A 73 -7.15 -9.45 -4.73
N ASN A 74 -6.77 -8.73 -5.79
CA ASN A 74 -6.40 -7.32 -5.71
C ASN A 74 -5.35 -7.02 -4.63
N GLU A 75 -4.27 -7.80 -4.65
CA GLU A 75 -3.17 -7.72 -3.66
C GLU A 75 -2.29 -6.47 -3.86
N GLN A 76 -2.44 -5.77 -4.99
CA GLN A 76 -1.74 -4.52 -5.24
C GLN A 76 -2.07 -3.46 -4.15
N PRO A 77 -1.09 -2.64 -3.76
CA PRO A 77 -1.33 -1.51 -2.86
C PRO A 77 -2.32 -0.52 -3.49
N CYS A 78 -3.11 0.14 -2.65
CA CYS A 78 -3.99 1.20 -3.12
C CYS A 78 -3.19 2.44 -3.54
N PRO A 79 -3.61 3.15 -4.60
CA PRO A 79 -3.01 4.44 -4.96
C PRO A 79 -3.12 5.44 -3.80
N ILE A 80 -1.99 6.01 -3.39
CA ILE A 80 -1.96 7.04 -2.35
C ILE A 80 -1.77 8.39 -3.02
N ASN A 81 -2.81 9.21 -2.96
CA ASN A 81 -2.74 10.57 -3.50
C ASN A 81 -1.86 11.46 -2.62
N CYS A 82 -1.11 12.31 -3.28
CA CYS A 82 -0.30 13.32 -2.65
C CYS A 82 -1.19 14.29 -1.82
N ARG A 83 -0.65 14.77 -0.70
CA ARG A 83 -1.25 15.79 0.15
C ARG A 83 -0.20 16.86 0.45
N ILE A 84 -0.57 18.11 0.23
CA ILE A 84 0.21 19.30 0.56
C ILE A 84 -0.53 20.08 1.65
N GLY A 85 0.24 20.66 2.56
CA GLY A 85 -0.30 21.51 3.61
C GLY A 85 -0.66 22.90 3.09
N ASP A 86 -1.21 23.69 4.00
CA ASP A 86 -1.49 25.10 3.75
C ASP A 86 -0.19 25.92 3.68
N PHE A 87 -0.29 27.07 3.02
CA PHE A 87 0.82 28.02 3.02
C PHE A 87 1.03 28.66 4.38
N SER A 88 2.30 28.87 4.72
CA SER A 88 2.71 29.73 5.81
C SER A 88 2.24 31.17 5.58
N SER A 89 2.29 31.96 6.64
CA SER A 89 2.29 33.42 6.52
C SER A 89 3.42 33.88 5.59
N TRP A 90 3.20 35.01 4.92
CA TRP A 90 4.22 35.65 4.11
C TRP A 90 5.41 36.06 4.97
N SER A 91 6.62 35.83 4.46
CA SER A 91 7.85 36.37 5.03
C SER A 91 7.85 37.90 4.99
N ASP A 92 8.77 38.50 5.74
CA ASP A 92 9.11 39.90 5.54
C ASP A 92 9.59 40.15 4.10
N CYS A 93 9.44 41.40 3.64
CA CYS A 93 9.86 41.81 2.31
C CYS A 93 11.39 41.84 2.23
N ASP A 94 11.97 41.01 1.37
CA ASP A 94 13.40 40.99 1.12
C ASP A 94 13.82 42.31 0.43
N PRO A 95 14.71 43.12 1.02
CA PRO A 95 15.16 44.39 0.46
C PRO A 95 15.87 44.30 -0.89
N CYS A 96 16.60 43.21 -1.10
CA CYS A 96 17.44 43.01 -2.27
C CYS A 96 16.63 42.42 -3.42
N LEU A 97 15.75 41.47 -3.12
CA LEU A 97 14.90 40.82 -4.12
C LEU A 97 13.58 41.55 -4.38
N LYS A 98 13.20 42.48 -3.48
CA LYS A 98 11.90 43.18 -3.50
C LYS A 98 10.71 42.22 -3.56
N LYS A 99 10.83 41.09 -2.86
CA LYS A 99 9.84 40.01 -2.84
C LYS A 99 9.60 39.47 -1.44
N GLN A 100 8.39 39.00 -1.21
CA GLN A 100 8.02 38.16 -0.09
C GLN A 100 7.86 36.73 -0.57
N PHE A 101 8.19 35.79 0.30
CA PHE A 101 8.04 34.37 0.06
C PHE A 101 7.11 33.76 1.08
N ARG A 102 6.34 32.77 0.66
CA ARG A 102 5.65 31.85 1.57
C ARG A 102 5.88 30.44 1.12
N THR A 103 5.88 29.52 2.06
CA THR A 103 6.16 28.11 1.80
C THR A 103 5.04 27.24 2.34
N ARG A 104 4.86 26.08 1.73
CA ARG A 104 4.00 25.01 2.24
C ARG A 104 4.76 23.71 2.19
N LEU A 105 4.39 22.77 3.05
CA LEU A 105 5.06 21.49 3.15
C LEU A 105 4.33 20.40 2.37
N LEU A 106 5.10 19.47 1.84
CA LEU A 106 4.59 18.23 1.30
C LEU A 106 4.29 17.29 2.49
N GLU A 107 3.02 17.19 2.89
CA GLU A 107 2.61 16.35 4.03
C GLU A 107 2.66 14.87 3.68
N ARG A 108 2.27 14.51 2.45
CA ARG A 108 2.31 13.12 1.97
C ARG A 108 2.66 13.08 0.48
N PRO A 109 3.72 12.38 0.08
CA PRO A 109 4.02 12.17 -1.34
C PRO A 109 3.01 11.22 -1.99
N ALA A 110 2.85 11.32 -3.32
CA ALA A 110 2.10 10.32 -4.08
C ALA A 110 2.84 8.98 -4.07
N GLN A 111 2.11 7.87 -3.93
CA GLN A 111 2.67 6.51 -3.99
C GLN A 111 1.74 5.59 -4.79
N PHE A 112 2.30 4.49 -5.31
CA PHE A 112 1.55 3.41 -5.96
C PHE A 112 0.62 3.87 -7.10
N GLY A 113 1.06 4.84 -7.91
CA GLY A 113 0.25 5.40 -9.00
C GLY A 113 -0.83 6.40 -8.57
N GLY A 114 -0.79 6.86 -7.32
CA GLY A 114 -1.64 7.94 -6.84
C GLY A 114 -1.33 9.29 -7.50
N GLN A 115 -2.27 10.22 -7.39
CA GLN A 115 -2.18 11.53 -8.02
C GLN A 115 -1.08 12.40 -7.37
N ILE A 116 -0.22 12.98 -8.20
CA ILE A 116 0.79 13.96 -7.78
C ILE A 116 0.13 15.28 -7.37
N CYS A 117 0.71 15.97 -6.38
CA CYS A 117 0.18 17.27 -5.98
C CYS A 117 0.45 18.31 -7.06
N PRO A 118 -0.56 19.04 -7.52
CA PRO A 118 -0.35 20.18 -8.39
C PRO A 118 0.17 21.39 -7.59
N GLY A 119 0.99 22.21 -8.24
CA GLY A 119 1.45 23.50 -7.73
C GLY A 119 2.80 23.47 -7.02
N GLN A 120 3.31 24.66 -6.70
CA GLN A 120 4.65 24.85 -6.15
C GLN A 120 4.62 24.81 -4.61
N LEU A 121 5.75 24.43 -3.99
CA LEU A 121 5.91 24.45 -2.54
C LEU A 121 6.31 25.84 -2.02
N VAL A 122 6.80 26.70 -2.91
CA VAL A 122 7.21 28.07 -2.62
C VAL A 122 6.45 28.99 -3.56
N GLU A 123 5.96 30.10 -3.02
CA GLU A 123 5.33 31.16 -3.79
C GLU A 123 6.01 32.48 -3.47
N SER A 124 6.15 33.33 -4.48
CA SER A 124 6.74 34.66 -4.33
C SER A 124 5.80 35.74 -4.82
N ARG A 125 5.74 36.87 -4.11
CA ARG A 125 5.05 38.08 -4.56
C ARG A 125 5.95 39.30 -4.43
N GLU A 126 5.70 40.31 -5.25
CA GLU A 126 6.40 41.60 -5.15
C GLU A 126 5.98 42.38 -3.91
N CYS A 127 6.91 43.18 -3.39
CA CYS A 127 6.68 44.04 -2.23
C CYS A 127 7.61 45.25 -2.24
N ILE A 128 7.27 46.27 -1.46
CA ILE A 128 8.12 47.46 -1.26
C ILE A 128 8.85 47.28 0.07
N PRO A 129 10.18 47.11 0.07
CA PRO A 129 10.93 46.94 1.30
C PRO A 129 11.07 48.26 2.05
N SER A 130 10.98 48.19 3.38
CA SER A 130 11.21 49.34 4.26
C SER A 130 12.69 49.65 4.47
N LYS A 131 13.56 48.66 4.24
CA LYS A 131 15.02 48.78 4.34
C LYS A 131 15.64 48.81 2.96
N ILE A 132 16.80 49.45 2.84
CA ILE A 132 17.62 49.40 1.63
C ILE A 132 18.40 48.08 1.64
N CYS A 133 18.59 47.47 0.47
CA CYS A 133 19.47 46.31 0.32
C CYS A 133 20.90 46.71 0.69
N ASN A 134 21.43 46.17 1.80
CA ASN A 134 22.82 46.29 2.16
C ASN A 134 23.39 44.88 2.32
N ILE A 135 24.35 44.52 1.47
CA ILE A 135 25.10 43.30 1.61
C ILE A 135 26.21 43.65 2.58
N GLU A 136 26.02 43.36 3.87
CA GLU A 136 27.14 43.41 4.79
C GLU A 136 28.17 42.39 4.31
N GLN A 137 29.30 42.89 3.81
CA GLN A 137 30.47 42.06 3.53
C GLN A 137 30.82 41.39 4.85
N ALA A 138 30.67 40.06 4.89
CA ALA A 138 31.12 39.28 6.02
C ALA A 138 32.64 39.47 6.10
N ASP A 139 33.04 40.38 6.98
CA ASP A 139 34.43 40.64 7.28
C ASP A 139 34.99 39.39 7.96
N CYS A 140 35.60 38.54 7.14
CA CYS A 140 36.20 37.29 7.56
C CYS A 140 37.58 37.52 8.19
N GLU A 141 37.88 38.73 8.67
CA GLU A 141 39.11 39.08 9.41
C GLU A 141 39.10 38.60 10.88
N LYS A 142 38.13 37.79 11.30
CA LYS A 142 38.18 37.12 12.62
C LYS A 142 38.94 35.81 12.53
N LYS A 143 40.27 35.94 12.66
CA LYS A 143 41.26 34.97 13.14
C LYS A 143 40.64 33.66 13.67
N PHE A 144 40.61 32.62 12.83
CA PHE A 144 40.34 31.26 13.29
C PHE A 144 41.54 30.78 14.12
N GLU A 145 41.44 30.83 15.44
CA GLU A 145 42.38 30.12 16.31
C GLU A 145 42.08 28.61 16.23
N CYS A 146 42.79 27.92 15.34
CA CYS A 146 42.84 26.47 15.38
C CYS A 146 43.48 26.04 16.71
N ASN A 147 42.78 25.20 17.49
CA ASN A 147 43.24 24.59 18.75
C ASN A 147 44.45 23.65 18.61
N THR A 148 45.19 23.73 17.51
CA THR A 148 46.39 22.97 17.21
C THR A 148 47.60 23.89 17.03
N GLY A 149 47.79 24.86 17.94
CA GLY A 149 49.08 25.52 18.22
C GLY A 149 49.92 26.07 17.05
N LYS A 150 49.34 26.23 15.85
CA LYS A 150 50.03 26.73 14.66
C LYS A 150 49.23 27.87 14.06
N SER A 151 49.73 29.07 14.27
CA SER A 151 49.27 30.29 13.60
C SER A 151 49.72 30.23 12.15
N VAL A 152 48.80 30.03 11.21
CA VAL A 152 49.12 30.20 9.78
C VAL A 152 48.61 31.56 9.36
N LEU A 153 49.55 32.50 9.18
CA LEU A 153 49.29 33.78 8.53
C LEU A 153 49.07 33.52 7.04
N PHE A 154 47.82 33.27 6.65
CA PHE A 154 47.45 33.34 5.25
C PHE A 154 47.26 34.82 4.88
N TYR A 155 48.35 35.47 4.48
CA TYR A 155 48.26 36.59 3.55
C TYR A 155 47.79 36.03 2.21
N MET A 156 46.50 35.74 2.07
CA MET A 156 45.89 35.55 0.76
C MET A 156 45.34 36.90 0.33
N SER A 157 46.21 37.69 -0.26
CA SER A 157 45.81 38.63 -1.30
C SER A 157 44.94 37.89 -2.31
N SER A 158 43.79 38.47 -2.62
CA SER A 158 42.87 38.05 -3.69
C SER A 158 42.42 36.58 -3.67
N LEU A 159 41.27 36.30 -3.07
CA LEU A 159 40.34 35.26 -3.53
C LEU A 159 38.94 35.68 -3.07
N THR A 160 38.23 36.29 -4.01
CA THR A 160 36.77 36.48 -4.11
C THR A 160 35.94 36.13 -2.86
N CYS A 161 35.54 37.18 -2.13
CA CYS A 161 34.16 37.35 -1.70
C CYS A 161 33.51 38.40 -2.60
#